data_AF-A0A3N6P3R6-F1
#
_entry.id   AF-A0A3N6P3R6-F1
#
_cell.length_a   1.000
_cell.length_b   1.000
_cell.length_c   1.000
_cell.angle_alpha   90.00
_cell.angle_beta   90.00
_cell.angle_gamma   90.00
#
_symmetry.space_group_name_H-M   'P 1'
#
loop_
_entity.id
_entity.type
_entity.pdbx_description
1 polymer ?
#
loop_
_entity_poly.entity_id
_entity_poly.type
_entity_poly.pdbx_seq_one_letter_code
_entity_poly.pdbx_strand_id
1 'polypeptide(L)' 'MRLADSATVAGFWLGTLLPVAYVPIVFLGIDSVGMLTLFVGLLAIHVLALVVGHDYPDSRPQ' A
#
# COMPACT_ATOMS: atom_id res chain seq x y z
N MET A 1 4.55 21.23 -5.19
CA MET A 1 5.65 20.40 -5.72
C MET A 1 6.19 19.45 -4.64
N ARG A 2 6.83 19.90 -3.54
CA ARG A 2 7.36 18.99 -2.48
C ARG A 2 6.36 17.99 -1.88
N LEU A 3 5.08 18.37 -1.72
CA LEU A 3 4.04 17.46 -1.19
C LEU A 3 3.69 16.32 -2.15
N ALA A 4 3.74 16.58 -3.46
CA ALA A 4 3.51 15.56 -4.47
C ALA A 4 4.65 14.54 -4.46
N ASP A 5 5.90 15.02 -4.44
CA ASP A 5 7.08 14.14 -4.34
C ASP A 5 7.04 13.28 -3.06
N SER A 6 6.74 13.89 -1.91
CA SER A 6 6.60 13.15 -0.64
C SER A 6 5.48 12.11 -0.67
N ALA A 7 4.34 12.42 -1.29
CA ALA A 7 3.23 11.49 -1.42
C ALA A 7 3.58 10.30 -2.32
N THR A 8 4.29 10.53 -3.41
CA THR A 8 4.75 9.49 -4.33
C THR A 8 5.81 8.59 -3.68
N VAL A 9 6.76 9.18 -2.93
CA VAL A 9 7.73 8.41 -2.10
C VAL A 9 7.00 7.53 -1.08
N ALA A 10 6.05 8.11 -0.34
CA ALA A 10 5.28 7.37 0.65
C ALA A 10 4.42 6.27 0.00
N GLY A 11 3.79 6.54 -1.15
CA GLY A 11 3.01 5.58 -1.92
C GLY A 11 3.85 4.39 -2.38
N PHE A 12 5.07 4.64 -2.88
CA PHE A 12 5.99 3.58 -3.28
C PHE A 12 6.37 2.66 -2.11
N TRP A 13 6.80 3.24 -0.98
CA TRP A 13 7.17 2.46 0.20
C TRP A 13 6.00 1.73 0.83
N LEU A 14 4.83 2.37 0.90
CA LEU A 14 3.61 1.73 1.36
C LEU A 14 3.22 0.58 0.44
N GLY A 15 3.14 0.77 -0.87
CA GLY A 15 2.85 -0.31 -1.82
C GLY A 15 3.82 -1.48 -1.70
N THR A 16 5.10 -1.21 -1.42
CA THR A 16 6.13 -2.25 -1.24
C THR A 16 6.00 -3.01 0.09
N LEU A 17 5.75 -2.31 1.20
CA LEU A 17 5.78 -2.89 2.55
C LEU A 17 4.42 -3.36 3.07
N LEU A 18 3.33 -2.80 2.56
CA LEU A 18 1.97 -3.16 2.99
C LEU A 18 1.61 -4.64 2.80
N PRO A 19 2.10 -5.41 1.80
CA PRO A 19 1.78 -6.84 1.73
C PRO A 19 2.26 -7.64 2.96
N VAL A 20 3.26 -7.15 3.70
CA VAL A 20 3.70 -7.79 4.96
C VAL A 20 2.59 -7.79 6.00
N ALA A 21 1.73 -6.77 6.01
CA ALA A 21 0.58 -6.70 6.92
C ALA A 21 -0.50 -7.76 6.64
N TYR A 22 -0.44 -8.45 5.49
CA TYR A 22 -1.41 -9.50 5.15
C TYR A 22 -1.08 -10.82 5.82
N VAL A 23 0.20 -11.07 6.12
CA VAL A 23 0.66 -12.31 6.76
C VAL A 23 -0.11 -12.64 8.04
N PRO A 24 -0.22 -11.74 9.04
CA PRO A 24 -1.00 -12.04 10.24
C PRO A 24 -2.49 -12.24 9.95
N ILE A 25 -3.08 -11.48 9.01
CA ILE A 25 -4.51 -11.62 8.67
C ILE A 25 -4.79 -12.98 8.03
N VAL A 26 -3.94 -13.41 7.11
CA VAL A 26 -4.06 -14.72 6.46
C VAL A 26 -3.81 -15.85 7.47
N PHE A 27 -2.85 -15.68 8.37
CA PHE A 27 -2.53 -16.67 9.39
C PHE A 27 -3.64 -16.82 10.45
N LEU A 28 -4.23 -15.71 10.88
CA LEU A 28 -5.35 -15.70 11.85
C LEU A 28 -6.67 -16.13 11.18
N GLY A 29 -6.78 -16.01 9.86
CA GLY A 29 -7.99 -16.31 9.10
C GLY A 29 -9.03 -15.18 9.17
N ILE A 30 -9.98 -15.21 8.24
CA ILE A 30 -11.10 -14.26 8.19
C ILE A 30 -12.36 -14.97 8.67
N ASP A 31 -12.68 -14.78 9.95
CA ASP A 31 -13.78 -15.45 10.64
C ASP A 31 -14.99 -14.53 10.92
N SER A 32 -14.83 -13.23 10.65
CA SER A 32 -15.78 -12.20 11.02
C SER A 32 -15.85 -11.10 9.96
N VAL A 33 -16.99 -10.41 9.92
CA VAL A 33 -17.19 -9.24 9.04
C VAL A 33 -16.19 -8.13 9.37
N GLY A 34 -15.77 -8.01 10.64
CA GLY A 34 -14.74 -7.05 11.07
C GLY A 34 -13.38 -7.35 10.43
N MET A 35 -12.90 -8.59 10.51
CA MET A 35 -11.68 -9.04 9.84
C MET A 35 -11.75 -8.86 8.32
N LEU A 36 -12.88 -9.19 7.71
CA LEU A 36 -13.09 -9.00 6.27
C LEU A 36 -13.00 -7.52 5.87
N THR A 37 -13.67 -6.65 6.63
CA THR A 37 -13.67 -5.19 6.40
C THR A 37 -12.25 -4.64 6.55
N LEU A 38 -11.51 -5.09 7.56
CA LEU A 38 -10.11 -4.71 7.75
C LEU A 38 -9.24 -5.13 6.56
N PHE A 39 -9.38 -6.37 6.09
CA PHE A 39 -8.61 -6.89 4.96
C PHE A 39 -8.92 -6.12 3.67
N VAL A 40 -10.19 -5.89 3.37
CA VAL A 40 -10.62 -5.11 2.19
C VAL A 40 -10.15 -3.66 2.28
N GLY A 41 -10.23 -3.03 3.45
CA GLY A 41 -9.71 -1.68 3.68
C GLY A 41 -8.20 -1.60 3.43
N LEU A 42 -7.45 -2.58 3.92
CA LEU A 42 -6.02 -2.70 3.66
C LEU A 42 -5.69 -2.90 2.18
N LEU A 43 -6.47 -3.71 1.45
CA LEU A 43 -6.34 -3.85 0.00
C LEU A 43 -6.61 -2.53 -0.73
N ALA A 44 -7.64 -1.78 -0.35
CA ALA A 44 -7.95 -0.48 -0.94
C ALA A 44 -6.80 0.52 -0.73
N ILE A 45 -6.25 0.58 0.49
CA ILE A 45 -5.07 1.42 0.80
C ILE A 45 -3.86 0.98 -0.03
N HIS A 46 -3.65 -0.32 -0.22
CA HIS A 46 -2.57 -0.85 -1.04
C HIS A 46 -2.66 -0.37 -2.47
N VAL A 47 -3.83 -0.53 -3.08
CA VAL A 47 -4.08 -0.10 -4.46
C VAL A 47 -3.85 1.40 -4.59
N LEU A 48 -4.35 2.19 -3.64
CA LEU A 48 -4.13 3.63 -3.63
C LEU A 48 -2.64 3.99 -3.53
N ALA A 49 -1.88 3.26 -2.69
CA ALA A 49 -0.44 3.45 -2.56
C ALA A 49 0.32 3.11 -3.85
N LEU A 50 -0.07 2.05 -4.55
CA LEU A 50 0.50 1.69 -5.86
C LEU A 50 0.18 2.74 -6.93
N VAL A 51 -1.05 3.24 -6.97
CA VAL A 51 -1.46 4.30 -7.92
C VAL A 51 -0.70 5.60 -7.65
N VAL A 52 -0.62 6.03 -6.39
CA VAL A 52 0.08 7.28 -6.02
C VAL A 52 1.60 7.14 -6.17
N GLY A 53 2.16 5.97 -5.86
CA GLY A 53 3.59 5.69 -5.98
C GLY A 53 4.06 5.36 -7.40
N HIS A 54 3.15 5.24 -8.36
CA HIS A 54 3.49 4.87 -9.74
C HIS A 54 4.42 5.89 -10.42
N ASP A 55 4.21 7.18 -10.13
CA ASP A 55 5.00 8.28 -10.67
C ASP A 55 6.32 8.50 -9.92
N TYR A 56 6.74 7.56 -9.06
CA TYR A 56 8.00 7.68 -8.33
C TYR A 56 9.14 7.83 -9.34
N PRO A 57 9.88 8.96 -9.32
CA PRO A 57 10.83 9.27 -10.37
C PRO A 57 11.80 8.11 -10.54
N ASP A 58 11.76 7.48 -11.71
CA ASP A 58 12.68 6.42 -12.08
C ASP A 58 14.07 7.04 -11.94
N SER A 59 14.91 6.50 -11.05
CA SER A 59 16.26 7.02 -10.78
C SER A 59 17.23 6.87 -11.97
N ARG A 60 16.71 6.56 -13.16
CA ARG A 60 17.45 6.45 -14.40
C ARG A 60 17.98 7.84 -14.82
N PRO A 61 19.31 8.00 -14.93
CA PRO A 61 19.88 9.13 -15.63
C PRO A 61 19.47 9.00 -17.11
N GLN A 62 18.88 10.06 -17.66
CA GLN A 62 18.76 10.24 -19.12
C GLN A 62 20.03 10.89 -19.66
#